data_AF-A0A919A2H2-F1
#
_entry.id   AF-A0A919A2H2-F1
#
_cell.length_a   1.000
_cell.length_b   1.000
_cell.length_c   1.000
_cell.angle_alpha   90.00
_cell.angle_beta   90.00
_cell.angle_gamma   90.00
#
_symmetry.space_group_name_H-M   'P 1'
#
loop_
_entity.id
_entity.type
_entity.pdbx_description
1 polymer ?
#
loop_
_entity_poly.entity_id
_entity_poly.type
_entity_poly.pdbx_seq_one_letter_code
_entity_poly.pdbx_strand_id
1 'polypeptide(L)' 'MADHVHVRLSQGLSVSEAGELIEHSHCRCGATFTKVFTANDGEPEQPPSS' A
#
# COMPACT_ATOMS: atom_id res chain seq x y z
N MET A 1 -11.87 -28.45 -8.64
CA MET A 1 -11.90 -27.05 -9.10
C MET A 1 -11.05 -26.26 -8.12
N ALA A 2 -9.96 -25.64 -8.57
CA ALA A 2 -9.13 -24.78 -7.72
C ALA A 2 -9.45 -23.33 -8.08
N ASP A 3 -10.19 -22.64 -7.23
CA ASP A 3 -10.37 -21.20 -7.35
C ASP A 3 -9.01 -20.52 -7.15
N HIS A 4 -8.61 -19.71 -8.13
CA HIS A 4 -7.41 -18.90 -8.03
C HIS A 4 -7.71 -17.73 -7.10
N VAL A 5 -7.33 -17.85 -5.83
CA VAL A 5 -7.46 -16.74 -4.87
C VAL A 5 -6.32 -15.76 -5.08
N HIS A 6 -6.64 -14.51 -5.42
CA HIS A 6 -5.65 -13.45 -5.52
C HIS A 6 -5.24 -12.98 -4.11
N VAL A 7 -4.21 -13.60 -3.55
CA VAL A 7 -3.58 -13.12 -2.31
C VAL A 7 -2.68 -11.94 -2.67
N ARG A 8 -3.02 -10.74 -2.18
CA ARG A 8 -2.13 -9.56 -2.28
C ARG A 8 -1.05 -9.69 -1.21
N LEU A 9 0.20 -9.79 -1.65
CA LEU A 9 1.36 -9.76 -0.80
C LEU A 9 1.97 -8.37 -0.85
N SER A 10 2.18 -7.75 0.30
CA SER A 10 2.91 -6.48 0.42
C SER A 10 4.36 -6.70 -0.05
N GLN A 11 4.78 -5.94 -1.05
CA GLN A 11 6.13 -5.99 -1.62
C GLN A 11 7.03 -4.88 -1.08
N GLY A 12 6.44 -3.79 -0.58
CA GLY A 12 7.19 -2.73 0.07
C GLY A 12 6.44 -1.41 0.07
N LEU A 13 7.05 -0.43 0.74
CA LEU A 13 6.61 0.95 0.81
C LEU A 13 7.73 1.85 0.28
N SER A 14 7.36 2.88 -0.47
CA SER A 14 8.26 3.91 -0.98
C SER A 14 7.61 5.28 -0.87
N VAL A 15 8.40 6.36 -0.91
CA VAL A 15 7.89 7.75 -0.89
C VAL A 15 8.20 8.42 -2.22
N SER A 16 7.22 9.14 -2.79
CA SER A 16 7.39 9.90 -4.04
C SER A 16 8.13 11.22 -3.79
N GLU A 17 8.62 11.86 -4.85
CA GLU A 17 9.21 13.21 -4.75
C GLU A 17 8.20 14.26 -4.27
N ALA A 18 6.90 14.01 -4.49
CA ALA A 18 5.81 14.84 -3.99
C ALA A 18 5.43 14.54 -2.52
N GLY A 19 6.13 13.61 -1.86
CA GLY A 19 5.88 13.22 -0.47
C GLY A 19 4.71 12.24 -0.30
N GLU A 20 4.28 11.57 -1.36
CA GLU A 20 3.20 10.58 -1.29
C GLU A 20 3.73 9.23 -0.83
N LEU A 21 2.98 8.53 0.01
CA LEU A 21 3.31 7.15 0.36
C LEU A 21 2.80 6.23 -0.74
N ILE A 22 3.69 5.40 -1.28
CA ILE A 22 3.39 4.45 -2.34
C ILE A 22 3.56 3.04 -1.79
N GLU A 23 2.48 2.26 -1.80
CA GLU A 23 2.49 0.83 -1.48
C GLU A 23 2.53 0.00 -2.75
N HIS A 24 3.47 -0.95 -2.79
CA HIS A 24 3.56 -1.95 -3.86
C HIS A 24 3.10 -3.29 -3.33
N SER A 25 2.20 -3.93 -4.07
CA SER A 25 1.76 -5.29 -3.78
C SER A 25 1.78 -6.13 -5.06
N HIS A 26 1.97 -7.44 -4.89
CA HIS A 26 1.92 -8.38 -6.01
C HIS A 26 1.01 -9.56 -5.67
N CYS A 27 0.48 -10.17 -6.70
CA CYS A 27 -0.23 -11.43 -6.61
C CYS A 27 0.67 -12.56 -7.13
N ARG A 28 0.45 -13.79 -6.65
CA ARG A 28 1.11 -14.98 -7.17
C ARG A 28 0.83 -15.25 -8.66
N CYS A 29 -0.21 -14.64 -9.24
CA CYS A 29 -0.47 -14.68 -10.67
C CYS A 29 0.45 -13.77 -11.52
N GLY A 30 1.30 -12.96 -10.89
CA GLY A 30 2.20 -12.02 -11.56
C GLY A 30 1.63 -10.60 -11.74
N ALA A 31 0.37 -10.36 -11.35
CA ALA A 31 -0.19 -9.01 -11.33
C ALA A 31 0.47 -8.17 -10.23
N THR A 32 0.85 -6.94 -10.56
CA THR A 32 1.34 -5.93 -9.62
C THR A 32 0.30 -4.84 -9.42
N PHE A 33 0.20 -4.34 -8.21
CA PHE A 33 -0.72 -3.28 -7.83
C PHE A 33 0.03 -2.24 -7.02
N THR A 34 -0.16 -0.98 -7.39
CA THR A 34 0.41 0.17 -6.69
C THR A 34 -0.72 1.02 -6.13
N LYS A 35 -0.64 1.35 -4.84
CA LYS A 35 -1.58 2.24 -4.17
C LYS A 35 -0.83 3.47 -3.70
N VAL A 36 -1.29 4.65 -4.09
CA VAL A 36 -0.71 5.94 -3.72
C VAL A 36 -1.60 6.57 -2.65
N PHE A 37 -0.99 6.98 -1.54
CA PHE A 37 -1.61 7.70 -0.46
C PHE A 37 -1.06 9.11 -0.45
N THR A 38 -1.92 10.07 -0.76
CA THR A 38 -1.60 11.50 -0.68
C THR A 38 -1.65 11.95 0.79
N ALA A 39 -0.64 12.68 1.24
CA ALA A 39 -0.56 13.21 2.61
C ALA A 39 -1.62 14.30 2.92
N ASN A 40 -2.49 14.65 1.96
CA ASN A 40 -3.42 15.77 2.06
C ASN A 40 -4.75 15.44 2.78
N ASP A 41 -4.95 14.19 3.23
CA ASP A 41 -6.22 13.71 3.82
C ASP A 41 -6.25 13.65 5.36
N GLY A 42 -5.31 14.32 6.02
CA GLY A 42 -5.37 14.53 7.47
C GLY A 42 -4.04 14.23 8.15
N GLU A 43 -3.74 15.03 9.17
CA GLU A 43 -2.60 14.80 10.06
C GLU A 43 -2.53 13.32 10.48
N PRO A 44 -1.33 12.71 10.51
CA PRO A 44 -1.20 11.34 10.98
C PRO A 44 -1.81 11.24 12.37
N GLU A 45 -2.66 10.23 12.60
CA GLU A 45 -3.25 9.97 13.92
C GLU A 45 -2.12 9.96 14.96
N GLN A 46 -2.08 11.00 15.79
CA GLN A 46 -1.08 11.09 16.85
C GLN A 46 -1.36 9.95 17.84
N PRO A 47 -0.33 9.20 18.26
CA PRO A 47 -0.52 8.20 19.30
C PRO A 47 -1.12 8.88 20.54
N PRO A 48 -2.04 8.24 21.27
CA PRO A 48 -2.70 8.87 22.41
C PRO A 48 -1.66 9.33 23.43
N SER A 49 -1.55 10.65 23.60
CA SER A 49 -0.76 11.26 24.67
C SER A 49 -1.35 10.82 26.01
N SER A 50 -0.53 10.15 26.83
CA SER A 50 -0.88 9.67 28.17
C SER A 50 -1.06 10.80 29.18
#